data_AF-A0A662FA67-F1
#
_entry.id   AF-A0A662FA67-F1
#
_cell.length_a   1.000
_cell.length_b   1.000
_cell.length_c   1.000
_cell.angle_alpha   90.00
_cell.angle_beta   90.00
_cell.angle_gamma   90.00
#
_symmetry.space_group_name_H-M   'P 1'
#
loop_
_entity.id
_entity.type
_entity.pdbx_description
1 polymer ?
#
loop_
_entity_poly.entity_id
_entity_poly.type
_entity_poly.pdbx_seq_one_letter_code
_entity_poly.pdbx_strand_id
1 'polypeptide(L)'
;MKPRRPCGGPFKTPVIHVDGRVTVCCKDVEMALCLGNINEQPFEEIWNNEFATKIRIAHILGELDTIPKFKHCINLDNTFVYDDEIIAYLKSINREELIPIYLERVGKLNKD
;
A
#
# COMPACT_ATOMS: atom_id res chain seq x y z
N MET A 1 -15.29 14.49 8.40
CA MET A 1 -15.27 13.34 7.46
C MET A 1 -14.33 12.29 8.04
N LYS A 2 -14.69 11.00 8.07
CA LYS A 2 -13.80 9.95 8.58
C LYS A 2 -12.55 9.86 7.68
N PRO A 3 -11.33 9.78 8.22
CA PRO A 3 -10.13 9.68 7.41
C PRO A 3 -10.15 8.41 6.56
N ARG A 4 -9.68 8.54 5.32
CA ARG A 4 -9.60 7.44 4.37
C ARG A 4 -8.69 6.34 4.94
N ARG A 5 -9.19 5.11 4.95
CA ARG A 5 -8.42 3.93 5.36
C ARG A 5 -7.37 3.56 4.30
N PRO A 6 -6.24 2.93 4.69
CA PRO A 6 -5.35 2.31 3.72
C PRO A 6 -6.13 1.35 2.81
N CYS A 7 -5.83 1.37 1.51
CA CYS A 7 -6.33 0.39 0.57
C CYS A 7 -5.64 -0.95 0.83
N GLY A 8 -6.37 -2.06 0.78
CA GLY A 8 -5.77 -3.40 0.89
C GLY A 8 -4.98 -3.85 -0.34
N GLY A 9 -5.22 -3.27 -1.52
CA GLY A 9 -4.58 -3.65 -2.79
C GLY A 9 -3.05 -3.74 -2.72
N PRO A 10 -2.34 -2.67 -2.30
CA PRO A 10 -0.89 -2.68 -2.13
C PRO A 10 -0.34 -3.74 -1.17
N PHE A 11 -1.18 -4.30 -0.28
CA PHE A 11 -0.76 -5.30 0.70
C PHE A 11 -1.13 -6.72 0.28
N LYS A 12 -2.26 -6.90 -0.41
CA LYS A 12 -2.91 -8.22 -0.57
C LYS A 12 -3.24 -8.60 -2.01
N THR A 13 -3.13 -7.68 -2.97
CA THR A 13 -3.62 -7.90 -4.32
C THR A 13 -2.55 -7.56 -5.35
N PRO A 14 -1.50 -8.41 -5.49
CA PRO A 14 -0.61 -8.29 -6.62
C PRO A 14 -1.38 -8.54 -7.92
N VAL A 15 -1.16 -7.69 -8.91
CA VAL A 15 -1.71 -7.83 -10.25
C VAL A 15 -0.55 -8.02 -11.21
N ILE A 16 -0.59 -9.12 -11.95
CA ILE A 16 0.43 -9.46 -12.95
C ILE A 16 -0.22 -9.29 -14.31
N HIS A 17 0.35 -8.38 -15.11
CA HIS A 17 -0.07 -8.15 -16.48
C HIS A 17 0.41 -9.30 -17.39
N VAL A 18 -0.21 -9.45 -18.56
CA VAL A 18 0.07 -10.59 -19.46
C VAL A 18 1.54 -10.68 -19.93
N ASP A 19 2.26 -9.56 -19.88
CA ASP A 19 3.69 -9.45 -20.21
C ASP A 19 4.62 -9.66 -18.98
N GLY A 20 4.05 -10.07 -17.84
CA GLY A 20 4.77 -10.35 -16.60
C GLY A 20 5.02 -9.14 -15.70
N ARG A 21 4.65 -7.92 -16.12
CA ARG A 21 4.81 -6.75 -15.25
C ARG A 21 3.86 -6.82 -14.05
N VAL A 22 4.35 -6.42 -12.88
CA VAL A 22 3.61 -6.47 -11.61
C VAL A 22 3.19 -5.07 -11.19
N THR A 23 1.96 -4.92 -10.71
CA THR A 23 1.43 -3.69 -10.10
C THR A 23 0.62 -4.02 -8.83
N VAL A 24 0.27 -2.98 -8.07
CA VAL A 24 -0.47 -3.06 -6.79
C VAL A 24 -1.98 -2.87 -6.94
N CYS A 25 -2.47 -2.59 -8.16
CA CYS A 25 -3.84 -2.17 -8.39
C CYS A 25 -4.40 -2.71 -9.72
N CYS A 26 -5.57 -3.34 -9.67
CA CYS A 26 -6.26 -3.85 -10.86
C CYS A 26 -6.77 -2.76 -11.82
N LYS A 27 -6.81 -1.50 -11.36
CA LYS A 27 -7.15 -0.33 -12.18
C LYS A 27 -5.93 0.36 -12.79
N ASP A 28 -4.72 -0.12 -12.50
CA ASP A 28 -3.49 0.43 -13.06
C ASP A 28 -3.20 -0.14 -14.46
N VAL A 29 -4.14 0.04 -15.38
CA VAL A 29 -4.07 -0.50 -16.76
C VAL A 29 -2.86 0.03 -17.53
N GLU A 30 -2.48 1.28 -17.26
CA GLU A 30 -1.33 1.95 -17.88
C GLU A 30 0.02 1.54 -17.24
N MET A 31 -0.01 0.72 -16.18
CA MET A 31 1.17 0.29 -15.43
C MET A 31 1.98 1.47 -14.87
N ALA A 32 1.30 2.52 -14.41
CA ALA A 32 1.93 3.70 -13.81
C ALA A 32 2.54 3.40 -12.42
N LEU A 33 2.14 2.28 -11.81
CA LEU A 33 2.64 1.77 -10.53
C LEU A 33 3.42 0.46 -10.73
N CYS A 34 4.01 0.25 -11.91
CA CYS A 34 4.83 -0.93 -12.20
C CYS A 34 5.93 -1.10 -11.14
N LEU A 35 5.97 -2.28 -10.53
CA LEU A 35 6.96 -2.65 -9.52
C LEU A 35 8.17 -3.39 -10.11
N GLY A 36 8.00 -4.03 -11.27
CA GLY A 36 9.00 -4.90 -11.88
C GLY A 36 8.36 -5.95 -12.78
N ASN A 37 9.15 -6.91 -13.28
CA ASN A 37 8.68 -7.99 -14.15
C ASN A 37 9.08 -9.37 -13.60
N ILE A 38 8.12 -10.30 -13.48
CA ILE A 38 8.37 -11.66 -12.95
C ILE A 38 9.28 -12.50 -13.85
N ASN A 39 9.45 -12.11 -15.11
CA ASN A 39 10.36 -12.77 -16.05
C ASN A 39 11.82 -12.38 -15.84
N GLU A 40 12.08 -11.35 -15.02
CA GLU A 40 13.42 -10.76 -14.83
C GLU A 40 13.95 -10.95 -13.40
N GLN A 41 13.07 -10.98 -12.41
CA GLN A 41 13.44 -11.08 -10.99
C GLN A 41 12.40 -11.85 -10.17
N PRO A 42 12.79 -12.46 -9.03
CA PRO A 42 11.86 -13.14 -8.14
C PRO A 42 10.70 -12.23 -7.70
N PHE A 43 9.49 -12.79 -7.66
CA PHE A 43 8.30 -12.05 -7.25
C PHE A 43 8.45 -11.39 -5.87
N GLU A 44 9.11 -12.07 -4.93
CA GLU A 44 9.34 -11.54 -3.58
C GLU A 44 10.17 -10.25 -3.60
N GLU A 45 11.18 -10.17 -4.45
CA GLU A 45 12.00 -8.96 -4.62
C GLU A 45 11.19 -7.83 -5.26
N ILE A 46 10.33 -8.14 -6.25
CA ILE A 46 9.43 -7.16 -6.88
C ILE A 46 8.46 -6.59 -5.85
N TRP A 47 7.79 -7.48 -5.10
CA TRP A 47 6.69 -7.11 -4.22
C TRP A 47 7.16 -6.37 -2.98
N ASN A 48 8.41 -6.61 -2.54
CA ASN A 48 9.00 -5.99 -1.36
C ASN A 48 10.01 -4.88 -1.67
N ASN A 49 10.09 -4.42 -2.93
CA ASN A 49 11.02 -3.35 -3.28
C ASN A 49 10.67 -2.01 -2.61
N GLU A 50 11.58 -1.05 -2.76
CA GLU A 50 11.45 0.29 -2.17
C GLU A 50 10.21 1.04 -2.67
N PHE A 51 9.84 0.88 -3.94
CA PHE A 51 8.69 1.57 -4.52
C PHE A 51 7.36 1.02 -3.99
N ALA A 52 7.22 -0.31 -3.87
CA ALA A 52 6.08 -0.97 -3.24
C ALA A 52 5.96 -0.55 -1.77
N THR A 53 7.10 -0.49 -1.06
CA THR A 53 7.16 0.00 0.33
C THR A 53 6.69 1.45 0.43
N LYS A 54 7.16 2.33 -0.47
CA LYS A 54 6.74 3.74 -0.54
C LYS A 54 5.23 3.86 -0.75
N ILE A 55 4.65 3.08 -1.65
CA ILE A 55 3.20 3.05 -1.89
C ILE A 55 2.46 2.66 -0.60
N ARG A 56 2.88 1.59 0.08
CA ARG A 56 2.25 1.12 1.33
C ARG A 56 2.35 2.17 2.43
N ILE A 57 3.52 2.80 2.62
CA ILE A 57 3.70 3.88 3.60
C ILE A 57 2.81 5.08 3.28
N ALA A 58 2.70 5.50 2.00
CA ALA A 58 1.80 6.58 1.61
C ALA A 58 0.33 6.28 1.98
N HIS A 59 -0.12 5.02 1.86
CA HIS A 59 -1.46 4.62 2.34
C HIS A 59 -1.57 4.61 3.87
N ILE A 60 -0.51 4.23 4.58
CA ILE A 60 -0.45 4.22 6.05
C ILE A 60 -0.42 5.63 6.65
N LEU A 61 0.19 6.59 5.97
CA LEU A 61 0.27 7.99 6.42
C LEU A 61 -0.84 8.87 5.85
N GLY A 62 -1.42 8.47 4.71
CA GLY A 62 -2.51 9.21 4.06
C GLY A 62 -1.99 10.22 3.05
N GLU A 63 -0.69 10.13 2.75
CA GLU A 63 0.07 10.98 1.85
C GLU A 63 -0.07 10.51 0.39
N LEU A 64 -1.28 10.14 -0.02
CA LEU A 64 -1.54 9.57 -1.34
C LEU A 64 -1.23 10.55 -2.48
N ASP A 65 -1.36 11.85 -2.23
CA ASP A 65 -1.07 12.90 -3.20
C ASP A 65 0.40 12.97 -3.60
N THR A 66 1.30 12.30 -2.86
CA THR A 66 2.72 12.16 -3.21
C THR A 66 2.95 11.26 -4.42
N ILE A 67 1.93 10.51 -4.86
CA ILE A 67 1.97 9.63 -6.03
C ILE A 67 0.84 10.03 -6.98
N PRO A 68 1.14 10.59 -8.17
CA PRO A 68 0.14 11.18 -9.07
C PRO A 68 -1.07 10.29 -9.37
N LYS A 69 -0.85 8.97 -9.52
CA LYS A 69 -1.92 8.00 -9.82
C LYS A 69 -2.97 7.89 -8.70
N PHE A 70 -2.62 8.23 -7.45
CA PHE A 70 -3.54 8.12 -6.31
C PHE A 70 -4.36 9.38 -6.01
N LYS A 71 -4.01 10.54 -6.60
CA LYS A 71 -4.73 11.82 -6.40
C LYS A 71 -6.24 11.74 -6.66
N HIS A 72 -6.65 10.87 -7.59
CA HIS A 72 -8.05 10.64 -7.96
C HIS A 72 -8.53 9.21 -7.66
N CYS A 73 -7.75 8.44 -6.90
CA CYS A 73 -8.11 7.08 -6.55
C CYS A 73 -9.29 7.12 -5.56
N ILE A 74 -10.40 6.48 -5.87
CA ILE A 74 -11.59 6.46 -5.00
C ILE A 74 -11.50 5.46 -3.84
N ASN A 75 -10.45 4.61 -3.79
CA ASN A 75 -10.40 3.38 -2.98
C ASN A 75 -11.57 2.46 -3.35
N LEU A 76 -11.27 1.31 -3.95
CA LEU A 76 -12.28 0.26 -4.04
C LEU A 76 -12.33 -0.40 -2.65
N ASP A 77 -13.44 -0.26 -1.94
CA ASP A 77 -13.69 -0.88 -0.63
C ASP A 77 -13.69 -2.43 -0.67
N ASN A 78 -13.33 -3.04 -1.80
CA ASN A 78 -13.33 -4.48 -2.00
C ASN A 78 -12.09 -5.16 -1.40
N THR A 79 -11.05 -4.40 -1.05
CA THR A 79 -9.83 -4.95 -0.43
C THR A 79 -9.59 -4.26 0.91
N PHE A 80 -9.97 -4.93 2.00
CA PHE A 80 -9.74 -4.44 3.36
C PHE A 80 -8.36 -4.83 3.88
N VAL A 81 -7.76 -3.93 4.65
CA VAL A 81 -6.61 -4.20 5.51
C VAL A 81 -6.94 -3.75 6.94
N TYR A 82 -6.78 -4.68 7.86
CA TYR A 82 -7.08 -4.49 9.28
C TYR A 82 -5.94 -3.77 10.00
N ASP A 83 -6.24 -3.23 11.19
CA ASP A 83 -5.27 -2.45 11.97
C ASP A 83 -4.06 -3.28 12.40
N ASP A 84 -4.32 -4.51 12.85
CA ASP A 84 -3.31 -5.49 13.24
C ASP A 84 -2.41 -5.91 12.07
N GLU A 85 -2.94 -6.03 10.87
CA GLU A 85 -2.17 -6.30 9.66
C GLU A 85 -1.25 -5.13 9.29
N ILE A 86 -1.71 -3.89 9.42
CA ILE A 86 -0.85 -2.71 9.22
C ILE A 86 0.26 -2.67 10.28
N ILE A 87 -0.06 -2.94 11.54
CA ILE A 87 0.92 -3.00 12.62
C ILE A 87 1.95 -4.11 12.35
N ALA A 88 1.50 -5.29 11.94
CA ALA A 88 2.38 -6.42 11.61
C ALA A 88 3.30 -6.08 10.44
N TYR A 89 2.77 -5.45 9.39
CA TYR A 89 3.57 -4.97 8.26
C TYR A 89 4.63 -3.97 8.71
N LEU A 90 4.27 -2.94 9.49
CA LEU A 90 5.23 -1.93 9.98
C LEU A 90 6.35 -2.56 10.81
N LYS A 91 6.02 -3.53 11.68
CA LYS A 91 7.03 -4.32 12.41
C LYS A 91 7.94 -5.12 11.47
N SER A 92 7.39 -5.76 10.45
CA SER A 92 8.19 -6.57 9.52
C SER A 92 9.23 -5.77 8.72
N ILE A 93 9.02 -4.46 8.56
CA ILE A 93 9.95 -3.57 7.87
C ILE A 93 10.74 -2.66 8.82
N ASN A 94 10.71 -2.93 10.14
CA ASN A 94 11.36 -2.14 11.18
C ASN A 94 10.95 -0.64 11.16
N ARG A 95 9.64 -0.38 10.98
CA ARG A 95 9.04 0.96 10.93
C ARG A 95 8.00 1.17 12.04
N GLU A 96 8.25 0.60 13.22
CA GLU A 96 7.35 0.68 14.37
C GLU A 96 7.07 2.12 14.83
N GLU A 97 7.97 3.06 14.54
CA GLU A 97 7.78 4.47 14.87
C GLU A 97 6.59 5.10 14.13
N LEU A 98 6.12 4.48 13.04
CA LEU A 98 4.92 4.92 12.31
C LEU A 98 3.61 4.42 12.91
N ILE A 99 3.64 3.41 13.81
CA ILE A 99 2.43 2.84 14.43
C ILE A 99 1.60 3.91 15.16
N PRO A 100 2.15 4.74 16.07
CA PRO A 100 1.36 5.76 16.75
C PRO A 100 0.74 6.76 15.78
N ILE A 101 1.48 7.17 14.75
CA ILE A 101 1.02 8.10 13.70
C ILE A 101 -0.18 7.49 12.95
N TYR A 102 -0.07 6.23 12.57
CA TYR A 102 -1.15 5.49 11.92
C TYR A 102 -2.40 5.41 12.80
N LEU A 103 -2.24 4.98 14.06
CA LEU A 103 -3.33 4.78 15.02
C LEU A 103 -4.05 6.09 15.33
N GLU A 104 -3.32 7.19 15.52
CA GLU A 104 -3.91 8.51 15.71
C GLU A 104 -4.77 8.89 14.51
N ARG A 105 -4.19 8.79 13.31
CA ARG A 105 -4.88 9.13 12.06
C ARG A 105 -6.17 8.34 11.87
N VAL A 106 -6.21 7.07 12.23
CA VAL A 106 -7.43 6.24 12.07
C VAL A 106 -8.37 6.30 13.28
N GLY A 107 -8.09 7.15 14.28
CA GLY A 107 -8.93 7.34 15.46
C GLY A 107 -8.92 6.15 16.43
N LYS A 108 -7.80 5.43 16.49
CA LYS A 108 -7.57 4.24 17.33
C LYS A 108 -6.52 4.45 18.42
N LEU A 109 -5.87 5.61 18.45
CA LEU A 109 -5.01 5.98 19.56
C LEU A 109 -5.90 6.38 20.74
N ASN A 110 -5.80 5.66 21.85
CA ASN A 110 -6.39 6.09 23.11
C ASN A 110 -5.69 7.39 23.52
N LYS A 111 -6.45 8.47 23.65
CA LYS A 111 -5.98 9.71 24.26
C LYS A 111 -6.33 9.57 25.74
N ASP A 112 -5.31 9.43 26.58
CA ASP A 112 -5.45 9.51 28.03
C ASP A 112 -6.06 10.86 28.45
#